data_AF-K5ZAP4-F1
#
_entry.id   AF-K5ZAP4-F1
#
_cell.length_a   1.000
_cell.length_b   1.000
_cell.length_c   1.000
_cell.angle_alpha   90.00
_cell.angle_beta   90.00
_cell.angle_gamma   90.00
#
_symmetry.space_group_name_H-M   'P 1'
#
loop_
_entity.id
_entity.type
_entity.pdbx_description
1 polymer ?
#
loop_
_entity_poly.entity_id
_entity_poly.type
_entity_poly.pdbx_seq_one_letter_code
_entity_poly.pdbx_strand_id
1 'polypeptide(L)'
;MGKQFNNGIWSAVQFLVCSHNETELAKQVIEESGLTKKDCLKSQMESDFESETMLEFINSVFPVVDDKHCSQCKHYEICTNFTMYCRMLQKRITARKKPCKHYKMRNGV
;
A
#
# COMPACT_ATOMS: atom_id res chain seq x y z
N MET A 1 -25.60 -2.93 8.15
CA MET A 1 -25.84 -1.86 7.17
C MET A 1 -24.60 -1.41 6.37
N GLY A 2 -23.36 -1.64 6.82
CA GLY A 2 -22.18 -1.07 6.13
C GLY A 2 -21.73 -1.72 4.80
N LYS A 3 -21.92 -3.04 4.60
CA LYS A 3 -21.37 -3.73 3.40
C LYS A 3 -22.02 -3.29 2.09
N GLN A 4 -23.34 -3.15 2.03
CA GLN A 4 -24.04 -2.74 0.80
C GLN A 4 -23.74 -1.29 0.42
N PHE A 5 -23.62 -0.40 1.41
CA PHE A 5 -23.30 1.01 1.18
C PHE A 5 -21.90 1.17 0.57
N ASN A 6 -20.89 0.48 1.13
CA ASN A 6 -19.52 0.52 0.62
C ASN A 6 -19.41 -0.02 -0.81
N ASN A 7 -20.18 -1.06 -1.15
CA ASN A 7 -20.19 -1.62 -2.50
C ASN A 7 -20.80 -0.64 -3.51
N GLY A 8 -21.86 0.09 -3.14
CA GLY A 8 -22.45 1.12 -3.99
C GLY A 8 -21.47 2.27 -4.28
N ILE A 9 -20.73 2.73 -3.26
CA ILE A 9 -19.68 3.74 -3.43
C ILE A 9 -18.57 3.22 -4.35
N TRP A 10 -18.12 1.98 -4.15
CA TRP A 10 -17.08 1.39 -4.98
C TRP A 10 -17.48 1.30 -6.45
N SER A 11 -18.73 0.93 -6.75
CA SER A 11 -19.25 0.91 -8.12
C SER A 11 -19.27 2.30 -8.76
N ALA A 12 -19.60 3.35 -8.00
CA ALA A 12 -19.51 4.73 -8.48
C ALA A 12 -18.05 5.13 -8.79
N VAL A 13 -17.12 4.76 -7.91
CA VAL A 13 -15.67 4.98 -8.12
C VAL A 13 -15.18 4.26 -9.39
N GLN A 14 -15.54 2.99 -9.58
CA GLN A 14 -15.17 2.22 -10.78
C GLN A 14 -15.71 2.89 -12.05
N PHE A 15 -16.94 3.38 -12.02
CA PHE A 15 -17.55 4.09 -13.16
C PHE A 15 -16.80 5.39 -13.49
N LEU A 16 -16.48 6.20 -12.49
CA LEU A 16 -15.74 7.46 -12.67
C LEU A 16 -14.35 7.22 -13.25
N VAL A 17 -13.61 6.24 -12.73
CA VAL A 17 -12.24 5.94 -13.16
C VAL A 17 -12.22 5.29 -14.54
N CYS A 18 -13.00 4.22 -14.76
CA CYS A 18 -12.88 3.41 -15.97
C CYS A 18 -13.70 3.93 -17.15
N SER A 19 -14.84 4.60 -16.93
CA SER A 19 -15.72 5.06 -18.01
C SER A 19 -15.52 6.54 -18.34
N HIS A 20 -15.16 7.37 -17.36
CA HIS A 20 -15.07 8.82 -17.52
C HIS A 20 -13.67 9.40 -17.35
N ASN A 21 -12.70 8.59 -16.90
CA ASN A 21 -11.33 9.04 -16.57
C ASN A 21 -11.31 10.20 -15.55
N GLU A 22 -12.32 10.28 -14.70
CA GLU A 22 -12.52 11.34 -13.69
C GLU A 22 -11.84 10.95 -12.37
N THR A 23 -10.53 10.81 -12.39
CA THR A 23 -9.75 10.28 -11.26
C THR A 23 -9.75 11.20 -10.03
N GLU A 24 -9.80 12.52 -10.21
CA GLU A 24 -9.86 13.47 -9.09
C GLU A 24 -11.21 13.43 -8.36
N LEU A 25 -12.32 13.31 -9.09
CA LEU A 25 -13.64 13.16 -8.48
C LEU A 25 -13.76 11.83 -7.75
N ALA A 26 -13.23 10.75 -8.36
CA ALA A 26 -13.19 9.44 -7.71
C ALA A 26 -12.37 9.46 -6.40
N LYS A 27 -11.27 10.24 -6.33
CA LYS A 27 -10.50 10.44 -5.09
C LYS A 27 -11.34 11.12 -4.02
N GLN A 28 -12.03 12.21 -4.37
CA GLN A 28 -12.91 12.94 -3.44
C GLN A 28 -14.00 12.03 -2.87
N VAL A 29 -14.64 11.20 -3.71
CA VAL A 29 -15.65 10.22 -3.26
C VAL A 29 -15.07 9.23 -2.23
N ILE A 30 -13.83 8.76 -2.43
CA ILE A 30 -13.16 7.88 -1.46
C ILE A 30 -12.85 8.62 -0.16
N GLU A 31 -12.34 9.84 -0.24
CA GLU A 31 -11.99 10.66 0.93
C GLU A 31 -13.22 10.99 1.79
N GLU A 32 -14.31 11.43 1.17
CA GLU A 32 -15.55 11.79 1.85
C GLU A 32 -16.30 10.59 2.42
N SER A 33 -16.20 9.42 1.77
CA SER A 33 -16.83 8.18 2.25
C SER A 33 -16.09 7.53 3.42
N GLY A 34 -14.84 7.93 3.68
CA GLY A 34 -13.99 7.33 4.71
C GLY A 34 -13.56 5.90 4.39
N LEU A 35 -13.62 5.48 3.12
CA LEU A 35 -13.15 4.16 2.70
C LEU A 35 -11.65 4.03 2.92
N THR A 36 -11.23 2.90 3.50
CA THR A 36 -9.80 2.61 3.64
C THR A 36 -9.25 1.91 2.40
N LYS A 37 -7.92 1.90 2.25
CA LYS A 37 -7.25 1.08 1.21
C LYS A 37 -7.70 -0.38 1.24
N LYS A 38 -7.90 -0.93 2.46
CA LYS A 38 -8.33 -2.32 2.64
C LYS A 38 -9.75 -2.54 2.12
N ASP A 39 -10.65 -1.57 2.35
CA ASP A 39 -12.03 -1.65 1.86
C ASP A 39 -12.05 -1.58 0.33
N CYS A 40 -11.30 -0.64 -0.27
CA CYS A 40 -11.19 -0.50 -1.72
C CYS A 40 -10.63 -1.77 -2.38
N LEU A 41 -9.52 -2.33 -1.84
CA LEU A 41 -8.93 -3.57 -2.35
C LEU A 41 -9.90 -4.74 -2.22
N LYS A 42 -10.63 -4.81 -1.11
CA LYS A 42 -11.62 -5.88 -0.90
C LYS A 42 -12.78 -5.76 -1.88
N SER A 43 -13.36 -4.57 -2.03
CA SER A 43 -14.45 -4.34 -2.98
C SER A 43 -13.99 -4.55 -4.43
N GLN A 44 -12.73 -4.25 -4.75
CA GLN A 44 -12.13 -4.56 -6.04
C GLN A 44 -11.99 -6.07 -6.27
N MET A 45 -11.54 -6.84 -5.27
CA MET A 45 -11.48 -8.30 -5.36
C MET A 45 -12.86 -8.96 -5.42
N GLU A 46 -13.85 -8.38 -4.74
CA GLU A 46 -15.24 -8.86 -4.77
C GLU A 46 -15.99 -8.41 -6.04
N SER A 47 -15.45 -7.43 -6.77
CA SER A 47 -15.97 -7.10 -8.10
C SER A 47 -15.42 -8.11 -9.10
N ASP A 48 -16.27 -8.67 -9.97
CA ASP A 48 -15.86 -9.54 -11.08
C ASP A 48 -15.06 -8.79 -12.17
N PHE A 49 -14.53 -7.62 -11.84
CA PHE A 49 -13.89 -6.67 -12.73
C PHE A 49 -12.49 -6.34 -12.21
N GLU A 50 -11.51 -7.20 -12.48
CA GLU A 50 -10.10 -6.90 -12.19
C GLU A 50 -9.49 -6.07 -13.32
N SER A 51 -9.15 -4.80 -13.04
CA SER A 51 -8.37 -3.98 -13.97
C SER A 51 -7.11 -3.42 -13.30
N GLU A 52 -5.99 -3.48 -14.03
CA GLU A 52 -4.73 -2.86 -13.62
C GLU A 52 -4.92 -1.37 -13.29
N THR A 53 -5.75 -0.68 -14.08
CA THR A 53 -6.14 0.72 -13.88
C THR A 53 -6.75 0.98 -12.50
N MET A 54 -7.62 0.10 -11.99
CA MET A 54 -8.21 0.28 -10.65
C MET A 54 -7.17 0.08 -9.54
N LEU A 55 -6.22 -0.84 -9.71
CA LEU A 55 -5.14 -1.04 -8.74
C LEU A 55 -4.17 0.16 -8.73
N GLU A 56 -3.81 0.68 -9.90
CA GLU A 56 -3.02 1.91 -10.02
C GLU A 56 -3.74 3.09 -9.36
N PHE A 57 -5.04 3.23 -9.62
CA PHE A 57 -5.86 4.27 -9.01
C PHE A 57 -5.87 4.15 -7.47
N ILE A 58 -6.15 2.96 -6.91
CA ILE A 58 -6.10 2.73 -5.45
C ILE A 58 -4.73 3.11 -4.88
N ASN A 59 -3.64 2.78 -5.57
CA ASN A 59 -2.29 3.14 -5.13
C ASN A 59 -2.01 4.64 -5.24
N SER A 60 -2.65 5.35 -6.17
CA SER A 60 -2.58 6.81 -6.26
C SER A 60 -3.31 7.50 -5.11
N VAL A 61 -4.45 6.96 -4.68
CA VAL A 61 -5.25 7.52 -3.56
C VAL A 61 -4.60 7.20 -2.22
N PHE A 62 -4.10 5.98 -2.09
CA PHE A 62 -3.43 5.49 -0.89
C PHE A 62 -1.97 5.17 -1.20
N PRO A 63 -1.12 6.21 -1.38
CA PRO A 63 0.29 6.02 -1.64
C PRO A 63 0.88 5.15 -0.53
N VAL A 64 1.79 4.25 -0.87
CA VAL A 64 2.43 3.40 0.12
C VAL A 64 3.40 4.27 0.92
N VAL A 65 2.88 4.91 1.97
CA VAL A 65 3.62 5.97 2.69
C VAL A 65 4.86 5.43 3.41
N ASP A 66 5.00 4.11 3.57
CA ASP A 66 6.13 3.57 4.34
C ASP A 66 6.47 2.10 4.00
N ASP A 67 6.71 1.78 2.72
CA ASP A 67 7.30 0.47 2.32
C ASP A 67 8.80 0.36 2.64
N LYS A 68 9.31 1.30 3.44
CA LYS A 68 10.69 1.24 3.88
C LYS A 68 10.82 0.08 4.83
N HIS A 69 11.81 -0.75 4.59
CA HIS A 69 12.12 -1.89 5.43
C HIS A 69 13.51 -1.75 6.01
N CYS A 70 13.72 -2.22 7.24
CA CYS A 70 15.02 -2.22 7.88
C CYS A 70 16.05 -3.05 7.09
N SER A 71 15.62 -3.98 6.24
CA SER A 71 16.44 -4.72 5.27
C SER A 71 17.03 -3.83 4.16
N GLN A 72 16.46 -2.64 3.93
CA GLN A 72 17.00 -1.67 2.97
C GLN A 72 17.91 -0.63 3.66
N CYS A 73 18.08 -0.72 4.98
CA CYS A 73 18.90 0.20 5.76
C CYS A 73 20.40 -0.05 5.53
N LYS A 74 21.24 0.99 5.58
CA LYS A 74 22.70 0.85 5.55
C LYS A 74 23.29 -0.02 6.67
N HIS A 75 22.52 -0.22 7.74
CA HIS A 75 22.89 -1.04 8.90
C HIS A 75 22.50 -2.52 8.77
N TYR A 76 21.83 -2.90 7.68
CA TYR A 76 21.45 -4.28 7.41
C TYR A 76 22.63 -5.09 6.89
N GLU A 77 22.74 -6.31 7.37
CA GLU A 77 23.64 -7.33 6.85
C GLU A 77 22.99 -8.72 6.85
N ILE A 78 23.54 -9.61 6.03
CA ILE A 78 23.25 -11.04 6.07
C ILE A 78 24.45 -11.71 6.76
N CYS A 79 24.21 -12.38 7.88
CA CYS A 79 25.24 -13.14 8.59
C CYS A 79 25.58 -14.44 7.85
N THR A 80 26.68 -15.10 8.23
CA THR A 80 27.14 -16.36 7.60
C THR A 80 26.13 -17.50 7.66
N ASN A 81 25.22 -17.49 8.64
CA ASN A 81 24.11 -18.43 8.79
C ASN A 81 22.82 -17.95 8.09
N PHE A 82 22.94 -17.08 7.08
CA PHE A 82 21.83 -16.49 6.32
C PHE A 82 20.80 -15.71 7.16
N THR A 83 21.15 -15.37 8.41
CA THR A 83 20.28 -14.58 9.27
C THR A 83 20.32 -13.11 8.84
N MET A 84 19.15 -12.51 8.66
CA MET A 84 19.01 -11.08 8.45
C MET A 84 19.25 -10.34 9.78
N TYR A 85 20.20 -9.42 9.81
CA TYR A 85 20.60 -8.73 11.04
C TYR A 85 20.71 -7.22 10.82
N CYS A 86 20.34 -6.43 11.83
CA CYS A 86 20.58 -4.99 11.83
C CYS A 86 21.61 -4.64 12.89
N ARG A 87 22.82 -4.22 12.47
CA ARG A 87 23.92 -3.85 13.38
C ARG A 87 23.54 -2.77 14.38
N MET A 88 22.73 -1.81 13.95
CA MET A 88 22.31 -0.68 14.78
C MET A 88 21.27 -1.06 15.83
N LEU A 89 20.44 -2.07 15.57
CA LEU A 89 19.50 -2.60 16.57
C LEU A 89 20.09 -3.77 17.37
N GLN A 90 21.27 -4.26 16.96
CA GLN A 90 21.93 -5.45 17.48
C GLN A 90 21.03 -6.69 17.55
N LYS A 91 20.15 -6.87 16.56
CA LYS A 91 19.20 -8.00 16.54
C LYS A 91 18.92 -8.54 15.15
N ARG A 92 18.45 -9.78 15.15
CA ARG A 92 17.85 -10.44 13.99
C ARG A 92 16.58 -9.69 13.58
N ILE A 93 16.38 -9.57 12.27
CA ILE A 93 15.21 -8.93 11.67
C ILE A 93 14.56 -9.88 10.66
N THR A 94 13.39 -9.51 10.16
CA THR A 94 12.76 -10.13 8.99
C THR A 94 12.77 -9.16 7.82
N ALA A 95 12.49 -9.65 6.60
CA ALA A 95 12.46 -8.81 5.40
C ALA A 95 11.48 -7.63 5.51
N ARG A 96 10.36 -7.81 6.21
CA ARG A 96 9.32 -6.80 6.43
C ARG A 96 9.47 -5.99 7.73
N LYS A 97 10.62 -6.09 8.42
CA LYS A 97 10.81 -5.32 9.64
C LYS A 97 10.73 -3.83 9.32
N LYS A 98 9.80 -3.11 9.95
CA LYS A 98 9.72 -1.63 9.86
C LYS A 98 11.09 -0.97 10.10
N PRO A 99 11.38 0.18 9.48
CA PRO A 99 12.68 0.85 9.59
C PRO A 99 13.16 1.01 11.03
N CYS A 100 14.46 0.91 11.26
CA CYS A 100 15.01 1.17 12.58
C CYS A 100 14.94 2.68 12.91
N LYS A 101 15.01 3.04 14.19
CA LYS A 101 15.03 4.45 14.65
C LYS A 101 16.18 5.28 14.07
N HIS A 102 17.21 4.64 13.51
CA HIS A 102 18.35 5.28 12.85
C HIS A 102 18.40 4.92 11.35
N TYR A 103 17.25 4.64 10.75
CA TYR A 103 17.17 4.22 9.36
C TYR A 103 17.81 5.26 8.45
N LYS A 104 18.72 4.80 7.61
CA LYS A 104 19.23 5.52 6.46
C LYS A 104 19.26 4.51 5.31
N MET A 105 18.73 4.92 4.16
CA MET A 105 18.77 4.11 2.94
C MET A 105 20.20 3.63 2.72
N ARG A 106 20.39 2.35 2.42
CA ARG A 106 21.68 1.87 1.91
C ARG A 106 21.83 2.47 0.51
N ASN A 107 22.63 3.52 0.38
CA ASN A 107 22.99 4.03 -0.94
C ASN A 107 23.76 2.90 -1.65
N GLY A 108 23.15 2.34 -2.68
CA GLY A 108 23.82 1.49 -3.66
C GLY A 108 23.84 2.24 -4.97
N VAL A 109 25.06 2.41 -5.50
CA VAL A 109 25.47 2.72 -6.88
C VAL A 109 24.34 3.00 -7.88
#